data_AF-H7G191-F1
#
_entry.id   AF-H7G191-F1
#
_cell.length_a   1.000
_cell.length_b   1.000
_cell.length_c   1.000
_cell.angle_alpha   90.00
_cell.angle_beta   90.00
_cell.angle_gamma   90.00
#
_symmetry.space_group_name_H-M   'P 1'
#
loop_
_entity.id
_entity.type
_entity.pdbx_description
1 polymer ?
#
loop_
_entity_poly.entity_id
_entity_poly.type
_entity_poly.pdbx_seq_one_letter_code
_entity_poly.pdbx_strand_id
1 'polypeptide(L)' 'MFEKDIFTNTIKSMTKEDGSDLNCRIQELFEFLDTKIRPEDTPAWLRKFPYVNGQLFTEQHTNVVF' A
#
# COMPACT_ATOMS: atom_id res chain seq x y z
N MET A 1 12.57 10.56 5.47
CA MET A 1 11.99 11.10 4.22
C MET A 1 11.70 9.93 3.32
N PHE A 2 10.55 9.89 2.63
CA PHE A 2 10.24 8.82 1.69
C PHE A 2 11.25 8.81 0.55
N GLU A 3 11.64 7.61 0.08
CA GLU A 3 12.40 7.49 -1.15
C GLU A 3 11.56 8.04 -2.31
N LYS A 4 12.21 8.78 -3.21
CA LYS A 4 11.53 9.36 -4.36
C LYS A 4 10.87 8.25 -5.18
N ASP A 5 9.62 8.48 -5.61
CA ASP A 5 8.86 7.57 -6.47
C ASP A 5 8.58 6.17 -5.86
N ILE A 6 8.80 5.98 -4.55
CA ILE A 6 8.61 4.69 -3.87
C ILE A 6 7.20 4.13 -4.05
N PHE A 7 6.18 4.97 -4.05
CA PHE A 7 4.79 4.57 -4.23
C PHE A 7 4.59 3.95 -5.62
N THR A 8 4.81 4.74 -6.68
CA THR A 8 4.58 4.32 -8.06
C THR A 8 5.44 3.11 -8.44
N ASN A 9 6.72 3.09 -8.01
CA ASN A 9 7.62 1.98 -8.27
C ASN A 9 7.18 0.70 -7.55
N THR A 10 6.69 0.81 -6.31
CA THR A 10 6.18 -0.34 -5.56
C THR A 10 4.94 -0.90 -6.23
N ILE A 11 3.95 -0.06 -6.55
CA ILE A 11 2.72 -0.52 -7.21
C ILE A 11 3.07 -1.23 -8.52
N LYS A 12 3.87 -0.60 -9.38
CA LYS A 12 4.34 -1.21 -10.63
C LYS A 12 5.03 -2.57 -10.44
N SER A 13 5.75 -2.76 -9.34
CA SER A 13 6.49 -3.99 -9.08
C SER A 13 5.66 -5.08 -8.40
N MET A 14 4.56 -4.72 -7.74
CA MET A 14 3.74 -5.62 -6.92
C MET A 14 2.40 -5.97 -7.59
N THR A 15 2.05 -5.31 -8.68
CA THR A 15 0.87 -5.61 -9.51
C THR A 15 1.26 -6.32 -10.79
N LYS A 16 0.33 -7.11 -11.33
CA LYS A 16 0.46 -7.69 -12.66
C LYS A 16 0.42 -6.61 -13.75
N GLU A 17 0.97 -6.93 -14.91
CA GLU A 17 0.95 -6.04 -16.08
C GLU A 17 -0.48 -5.69 -16.53
N ASP A 18 -1.42 -6.61 -16.35
CA ASP A 18 -2.84 -6.42 -16.67
C ASP A 18 -3.62 -5.62 -15.60
N GLY A 19 -2.99 -5.30 -14.47
CA GLY A 19 -3.60 -4.56 -13.37
C GLY A 19 -4.73 -5.28 -12.64
N SER A 20 -4.97 -6.57 -12.91
CA SER A 20 -6.09 -7.31 -12.33
C SER A 20 -6.05 -7.42 -10.79
N ASP A 21 -4.88 -7.25 -10.19
CA ASP A 21 -4.66 -7.26 -8.73
C ASP A 21 -4.41 -5.86 -8.13
N LEU A 22 -4.51 -4.79 -8.94
CA LEU A 22 -4.20 -3.42 -8.52
C LEU A 22 -5.00 -2.99 -7.30
N ASN A 23 -6.31 -3.21 -7.31
CA ASN A 23 -7.19 -2.84 -6.19
C ASN A 23 -6.76 -3.56 -4.89
N CYS A 24 -6.45 -4.86 -4.97
CA CYS A 24 -6.00 -5.63 -3.82
C CYS A 24 -4.67 -5.08 -3.27
N ARG A 25 -3.70 -4.75 -4.14
CA ARG A 25 -2.39 -4.23 -3.72
C ARG A 25 -2.47 -2.84 -3.10
N ILE A 26 -3.31 -1.97 -3.63
CA ILE A 26 -3.54 -0.64 -3.06
C ILE A 26 -4.21 -0.76 -1.69
N GLN A 27 -5.21 -1.64 -1.57
CA GLN A 27 -5.88 -1.90 -0.30
C GLN A 27 -4.89 -2.41 0.77
N GLU A 28 -4.09 -3.44 0.47
CA GLU A 28 -3.05 -3.96 1.37
C GLU A 28 -2.09 -2.85 1.84
N LEU A 29 -1.67 -1.98 0.91
CA LEU A 29 -0.78 -0.87 1.24
C LEU A 29 -1.45 0.17 2.14
N PHE A 30 -2.70 0.55 1.87
CA PHE A 30 -3.42 1.55 2.65
C PHE A 30 -3.72 1.06 4.06
N GLU A 31 -4.17 -0.18 4.22
CA GLU A 31 -4.36 -0.81 5.53
C GLU A 31 -3.03 -0.83 6.33
N PHE A 32 -1.91 -1.12 5.67
CA PHE A 32 -0.60 -1.11 6.30
C PHE A 32 -0.13 0.29 6.72
N LEU A 33 -0.45 1.32 5.93
CA LEU A 33 -0.16 2.72 6.26
C LEU A 33 -0.96 3.19 7.49
N ASP A 34 -2.15 2.63 7.71
CA ASP A 34 -3.00 2.88 8.89
C ASP A 34 -2.69 1.97 10.10
N THR A 35 -1.76 1.01 9.94
CA THR A 35 -1.41 0.07 11.01
C THR A 35 -0.16 0.51 11.78
N LYS A 36 -0.37 1.00 13.02
CA LYS A 36 0.72 1.43 13.92
C LYS A 36 1.56 0.27 14.46
N ILE A 37 0.92 -0.81 14.90
CA ILE A 37 1.58 -2.01 15.44
C ILE A 37 1.50 -3.09 14.36
N ARG A 38 2.66 -3.41 13.77
CA ARG A 38 2.74 -4.24 12.56
C ARG A 38 3.12 -5.67 12.91
N PRO A 39 2.48 -6.68 12.29
CA PRO A 39 2.86 -8.08 12.48
C PRO A 39 4.32 -8.35 12.10
N GLU A 40 4.99 -9.27 12.81
CA GLU A 40 6.38 -9.65 12.51
C GLU A 40 6.52 -10.31 11.13
N ASP A 41 5.48 -10.94 10.61
CA ASP A 41 5.42 -11.59 9.30
C ASP A 41 5.06 -10.65 8.15
N THR A 42 4.91 -9.34 8.42
CA THR A 42 4.65 -8.32 7.39
C THR A 42 5.60 -8.48 6.18
N PRO A 43 5.10 -8.49 4.94
CA PRO A 43 5.95 -8.51 3.74
C PRO A 43 7.00 -7.40 3.72
N ALA A 44 8.22 -7.73 3.28
CA ALA A 44 9.34 -6.78 3.27
C ALA A 44 9.09 -5.53 2.42
N TRP A 45 8.28 -5.65 1.36
CA TRP A 45 7.93 -4.51 0.50
C TRP A 45 7.04 -3.49 1.20
N LEU A 46 6.12 -3.94 2.08
CA LEU A 46 5.28 -3.06 2.90
C LEU A 46 6.12 -2.33 3.95
N ARG A 47 7.09 -3.00 4.59
CA ARG A 47 7.93 -2.39 5.64
C ARG A 47 8.71 -1.14 5.20
N LYS A 48 8.83 -0.89 3.89
CA LYS A 48 9.44 0.33 3.36
C LYS A 48 8.60 1.59 3.61
N PHE A 49 7.32 1.43 3.93
CA PHE A 49 6.40 2.54 4.16
C PHE A 49 6.24 2.82 5.67
N PRO A 50 6.29 4.09 6.12
CA PRO A 50 6.05 4.46 7.50
C PRO A 50 4.56 4.38 7.84
N TYR A 51 4.25 4.41 9.13
CA TYR A 51 2.87 4.59 9.59
C TYR A 51 2.44 6.04 9.33
N VAL A 52 1.24 6.25 8.81
CA VAL A 52 0.69 7.56 8.47
C VAL A 52 -0.62 7.74 9.25
N ASN A 53 -0.52 8.26 10.48
CA ASN A 53 -1.71 8.64 11.23
C ASN A 53 -2.14 10.05 10.84
N GLY A 54 -3.21 10.16 10.07
CA GLY A 54 -3.70 11.46 9.61
C GLY A 54 -5.08 11.45 9.01
N GLN A 55 -5.93 10.48 9.37
CA GLN A 55 -7.29 10.28 8.82
C GLN A 55 -7.35 9.95 7.31
N LEU A 56 -6.22 10.02 6.59
CA LEU A 56 -6.15 9.89 5.14
C LEU A 56 -6.45 8.46 4.63
N PHE A 57 -6.11 7.44 5.40
CA PHE A 57 -6.31 6.02 5.03
C PHE A 57 -7.32 5.31 5.93
N THR A 58 -8.12 6.06 6.68
CA THR A 58 -9.07 5.50 7.63
C THR A 58 -10.32 4.97 6.94
N GLU A 59 -10.62 5.46 5.73
CA GLU A 59 -11.65 4.88 4.87
C GLU A 59 -11.07 3.73 4.05
N GLN A 60 -11.86 2.67 3.89
CA GLN A 60 -11.46 1.53 3.06
C GLN A 60 -11.26 1.97 1.60
N HIS A 61 -10.25 1.38 0.96
CA HIS A 61 -10.01 1.59 -0.46
C HIS A 61 -11.26 1.26 -1.27
N THR A 62 -11.68 2.21 -2.12
CA THR A 62 -12.78 1.99 -3.06
C THR A 62 -12.22 1.46 -4.36
N ASN A 63 -12.72 0.30 -4.79
CA ASN A 63 -12.27 -0.32 -6.01
C ASN A 63 -12.48 0.60 -7.22
N VAL A 64 -11.40 0.82 -7.98
CA VAL A 64 -11.48 1.46 -9.29
C VAL A 64 -12.03 0.44 -10.27
N VAL A 65 -13.04 0.83 -11.04
CA VAL A 65 -13.63 0.05 -12.13
C VAL A 65 -13.10 0.62 -13.44
N PHE A 66 -12.49 -0.24 -14.26
CA PHE A 66 -11.90 0.12 -15.55
C PHE A 66 -12.81 -0.26 -16.72
#